data_AF-A0A352NE13-F1
#
_entry.id   AF-A0A352NE13-F1
#
_cell.length_a   1.000
_cell.length_b   1.000
_cell.length_c   1.000
_cell.angle_alpha   90.00
_cell.angle_beta   90.00
_cell.angle_gamma   90.00
#
_symmetry.space_group_name_H-M   'P 1'
#
loop_
_entity.id
_entity.type
_entity.pdbx_description
1 polymer ?
#
loop_
_entity_poly.entity_id
_entity_poly.type
_entity_poly.pdbx_seq_one_letter_code
_entity_poly.pdbx_strand_id
1 'polypeptide(L)'
;MRLKKSEMKKGRISKKLDGVRKMPPSYHTIPGHEFSYEKSEVMNYLKNDDEAMNWFFRLMQTNELIVYDPNTGRWQGNDYEL
;
A
#
# COMPACT_ATOMS: atom_id res chain seq x y z
N MET A 1 14.31 -5.56 35.54
CA MET A 1 14.49 -4.43 34.60
C MET A 1 13.92 -4.84 33.25
N ARG A 2 12.70 -4.39 32.90
CA ARG A 2 12.01 -4.78 31.66
C ARG A 2 12.44 -3.79 30.57
N LEU A 3 13.14 -4.25 29.54
CA LEU A 3 13.48 -3.43 28.38
C LEU A 3 12.19 -2.88 27.77
N LYS A 4 12.03 -1.55 27.75
CA LYS A 4 10.96 -0.89 27.00
C LYS A 4 11.21 -1.22 25.52
N LYS A 5 10.21 -1.82 24.85
CA LYS A 5 10.25 -2.09 23.41
C LYS A 5 10.79 -0.84 22.72
N SER A 6 11.96 -1.03 22.14
CA SER A 6 12.80 -0.09 21.43
C SER A 6 12.02 1.05 20.77
N GLU A 7 12.56 2.24 20.93
CA GLU A 7 12.46 3.34 19.97
C GLU A 7 12.87 2.83 18.58
N MET A 8 11.98 2.11 17.89
CA MET A 8 12.07 2.02 16.44
C MET A 8 11.99 3.47 15.97
N LYS A 9 13.12 4.05 15.55
CA LYS A 9 13.13 5.29 14.77
C LYS A 9 12.01 5.13 13.76
N LYS A 10 10.92 5.88 13.91
CA LYS A 10 9.83 5.90 12.93
C LYS A 10 10.54 6.23 11.62
N GLY A 11 10.72 5.23 10.75
CA GLY A 11 11.26 5.46 9.41
C GLY A 11 10.47 6.63 8.85
N ARG A 12 11.16 7.64 8.34
CA ARG A 12 10.51 8.88 7.92
C ARG A 12 9.55 8.51 6.79
N ILE A 13 8.28 8.27 7.14
CA ILE A 13 7.24 7.93 6.18
C ILE A 13 7.25 9.08 5.18
N SER A 14 7.41 8.74 3.90
CA SER A 14 7.54 9.71 2.82
C SER A 14 6.41 10.74 2.90
N LYS A 15 6.73 12.02 2.61
CA LYS A 15 5.71 13.07 2.45
C LYS A 15 4.67 12.71 1.37
N LYS A 16 5.00 11.79 0.46
CA LYS A 16 4.14 11.25 -0.60
C LYS A 16 2.99 10.34 -0.10
N LEU A 17 2.71 10.34 1.20
CA LEU A 17 1.59 9.60 1.79
C LEU A 17 0.74 10.53 2.67
N ASP A 18 0.88 11.84 2.48
CA ASP A 18 0.14 12.84 3.25
C ASP A 18 -1.35 12.83 2.91
N GLY A 19 -1.74 12.38 1.70
CA GLY A 19 -3.14 12.10 1.34
C GLY A 19 -3.77 11.08 2.28
N VAL A 20 -3.14 9.90 2.44
CA VAL A 20 -3.56 8.86 3.39
C VAL A 20 -3.63 9.36 4.84
N ARG A 21 -2.76 10.30 5.26
CA ARG A 21 -2.85 10.89 6.61
C ARG A 21 -4.11 11.71 6.83
N LYS A 22 -4.72 12.22 5.75
CA LYS A 22 -5.96 13.02 5.76
C LYS A 22 -7.20 12.17 5.52
N MET A 23 -7.06 10.85 5.41
CA MET A 23 -8.19 9.94 5.26
C MET A 23 -9.19 10.16 6.40
N PRO A 24 -10.49 10.37 6.10
CA PRO A 24 -11.51 10.50 7.14
C PRO A 24 -11.68 9.18 7.90
N PRO A 25 -12.28 9.19 9.10
CA PRO A 25 -12.70 7.96 9.77
C PRO A 25 -13.49 7.08 8.79
N SER A 26 -13.00 5.88 8.55
CA SER A 26 -13.51 4.97 7.50
C SER A 26 -13.47 3.55 8.00
N TYR A 27 -14.45 2.74 7.60
CA TYR A 27 -14.51 1.32 7.94
C TYR A 27 -13.61 0.49 7.03
N HIS A 28 -12.70 -0.27 7.62
CA HIS A 28 -11.99 -1.32 6.88
C HIS A 28 -12.89 -2.55 6.68
N THR A 29 -13.64 -2.92 7.72
CA THR A 29 -14.74 -3.89 7.69
C THR A 29 -15.97 -3.21 8.28
N ILE A 30 -17.11 -3.29 7.60
CA ILE A 30 -18.35 -2.70 8.10
C ILE A 30 -18.82 -3.52 9.31
N PRO A 31 -19.17 -2.89 10.45
CA PRO A 31 -19.64 -3.60 11.63
C PRO A 31 -20.84 -4.51 11.31
N GLY A 32 -20.79 -5.75 11.78
CA GLY A 32 -21.85 -6.74 11.54
C GLY A 32 -21.83 -7.40 10.15
N HIS A 33 -20.83 -7.11 9.32
CA HIS A 33 -20.63 -7.75 8.02
C HIS A 33 -19.26 -8.40 7.93
N GLU A 34 -19.15 -9.41 7.06
CA GLU A 34 -17.86 -9.94 6.64
C GLU A 34 -17.07 -8.91 5.81
N PHE A 35 -15.75 -9.05 5.83
CA PHE A 35 -14.87 -8.20 5.05
C PHE A 35 -15.16 -8.34 3.55
N SER A 36 -15.18 -7.21 2.84
CA SER A 36 -15.30 -7.14 1.39
C SER A 36 -14.45 -5.99 0.86
N TYR A 37 -13.61 -6.28 -0.15
CA TYR A 37 -12.79 -5.27 -0.83
C TYR A 37 -13.61 -4.19 -1.53
N GLU A 38 -14.85 -4.50 -1.91
CA GLU A 38 -15.76 -3.57 -2.59
C GLU A 38 -16.44 -2.63 -1.58
N LYS A 39 -16.74 -3.14 -0.39
CA LYS A 39 -17.45 -2.39 0.66
C LYS A 39 -16.50 -1.66 1.62
N SER A 40 -15.22 -2.00 1.63
CA SER A 40 -14.23 -1.38 2.51
C SER A 40 -13.98 0.07 2.10
N GLU A 41 -14.43 1.01 2.92
CA GLU A 41 -14.25 2.45 2.72
C GLU A 41 -12.75 2.81 2.70
N VAL A 42 -11.95 2.16 3.55
CA VAL A 42 -10.49 2.33 3.57
C VAL A 42 -9.87 1.89 2.23
N MET A 43 -10.24 0.72 1.71
CA MET A 43 -9.69 0.25 0.43
C MET A 43 -10.15 1.15 -0.72
N ASN A 44 -11.39 1.62 -0.69
CA ASN A 44 -11.88 2.57 -1.68
C ASN A 44 -11.10 3.89 -1.63
N TYR A 45 -10.83 4.44 -0.44
CA TYR A 45 -10.03 5.65 -0.31
C TYR A 45 -8.63 5.46 -0.89
N LEU A 46 -7.94 4.37 -0.51
CA LEU A 46 -6.57 4.09 -0.96
C LEU A 46 -6.48 3.91 -2.49
N LYS A 47 -7.46 3.25 -3.11
CA LYS A 47 -7.51 3.07 -4.58
C LYS A 47 -7.65 4.40 -5.34
N ASN A 48 -8.26 5.41 -4.71
CA ASN A 48 -8.48 6.72 -5.30
C ASN A 48 -7.41 7.76 -4.93
N ASP A 49 -6.43 7.39 -4.09
CA ASP A 49 -5.30 8.26 -3.74
C ASP A 49 -4.10 7.93 -4.65
N ASP A 50 -3.86 8.78 -5.65
CA ASP A 50 -2.79 8.62 -6.64
C ASP A 50 -1.40 8.52 -6.00
N GLU A 51 -1.15 9.25 -4.90
CA GLU A 51 0.14 9.23 -4.23
C GLU A 51 0.38 7.89 -3.53
N ALA A 52 -0.65 7.37 -2.87
CA ALA A 52 -0.63 6.06 -2.23
C ALA A 52 -0.42 4.94 -3.24
N MET A 53 -1.15 4.98 -4.36
CA MET A 53 -1.03 3.98 -5.43
C MET A 53 0.33 4.03 -6.12
N ASN A 54 0.88 5.23 -6.37
CA ASN A 54 2.23 5.39 -6.90
C ASN A 54 3.30 4.93 -5.91
N TRP A 55 3.11 5.17 -4.60
CA TRP A 55 4.00 4.64 -3.57
C TRP A 55 3.97 3.11 -3.54
N PHE A 56 2.79 2.50 -3.60
CA PHE A 56 2.64 1.04 -3.65
C PHE A 56 3.29 0.44 -4.90
N PHE A 57 3.10 1.07 -6.06
CA PHE A 57 3.77 0.68 -7.29
C PHE A 57 5.30 0.72 -7.17
N ARG A 58 5.85 1.83 -6.64
CA ARG A 58 7.30 1.95 -6.39
C ARG A 58 7.82 0.93 -5.38
N LEU A 59 7.01 0.58 -4.38
CA LEU A 59 7.35 -0.46 -3.43
C LEU A 59 7.51 -1.81 -4.15
N MET A 60 6.58 -2.17 -5.04
CA MET A 60 6.67 -3.39 -5.84
C MET A 60 7.92 -3.39 -6.74
N GLN A 61 8.24 -2.25 -7.38
CA GLN A 61 9.46 -2.11 -8.18
C GLN A 61 10.74 -2.26 -7.34
N THR A 62 10.81 -1.57 -6.20
CA THR A 62 12.03 -1.50 -5.37
C THR A 62 12.34 -2.83 -4.70
N ASN A 63 11.33 -3.64 -4.42
CA ASN A 63 11.47 -4.98 -3.85
C ASN A 63 11.52 -6.07 -4.92
N GLU A 64 11.70 -5.70 -6.20
CA GLU A 64 11.82 -6.65 -7.33
C GLU A 64 10.64 -7.64 -7.42
N LEU A 65 9.45 -7.22 -6.96
CA LEU A 65 8.23 -8.04 -7.04
C LEU A 65 7.64 -8.02 -8.45
N ILE A 66 7.91 -6.95 -9.19
CA ILE A 66 7.53 -6.78 -10.59
C ILE A 66 8.73 -6.34 -11.42
N VAL A 67 8.78 -6.80 -12.66
CA VAL A 67 9.80 -6.46 -13.65
C VAL A 67 9.15 -5.81 -14.87
N TYR A 68 9.85 -4.85 -15.46
CA TYR A 68 9.44 -4.19 -16.70
C TYR A 68 10.12 -4.86 -17.89
N ASP A 69 9.32 -5.27 -18.88
CA ASP A 69 9.82 -5.73 -20.16
C ASP A 69 9.86 -4.55 -21.16
N PRO A 70 11.06 -4.11 -21.58
CA PRO A 70 11.19 -3.00 -22.53
C PRO A 70 10.72 -3.33 -23.94
N ASN A 71 10.63 -4.61 -24.32
CA ASN A 71 10.18 -5.01 -25.66
C ASN A 71 8.66 -4.88 -25.80
N THR A 72 7.91 -5.21 -24.74
CA THR A 72 6.44 -5.15 -24.73
C THR A 72 5.87 -3.91 -24.04
N GLY A 73 6.69 -3.20 -23.25
CA GLY A 73 6.26 -2.07 -22.43
C GLY A 73 5.38 -2.47 -21.25
N ARG A 74 5.41 -3.74 -20.83
CA ARG A 74 4.54 -4.29 -19.78
C ARG A 74 5.30 -4.53 -18.49
N TRP A 75 4.56 -4.49 -17.39
CA TRP A 75 5.01 -4.96 -16.09
C TRP A 75 4.45 -6.36 -15.85
N GLN A 76 5.27 -7.24 -15.29
CA GLN A 76 4.87 -8.59 -14.89
C GLN A 76 5.41 -8.92 -13.50
N GLY A 77 4.81 -9.90 -12.83
CA GLY A 77 5.37 -10.44 -11.59
C GLY A 77 6.73 -11.07 -11.84
N ASN A 78 7.66 -10.91 -10.91
CA ASN A 78 9.02 -11.43 -11.07
C ASN A 78 9.05 -12.98 -11.15
N ASP A 79 8.13 -13.64 -10.46
CA ASP A 79 8.00 -15.10 -10.44
C ASP A 79 6.94 -15.62 -11.42
N TYR A 80 6.44 -14.77 -12.32
CA TYR A 80 5.42 -15.17 -13.29
C TYR A 80 6.07 -15.90 -14.48
N GLU A 81 5.90 -17.22 -14.51
CA GLU A 81 6.28 -18.08 -15.63
C GLU A 81 5.03 -18.40 -16.48
N LEU A 82 5.20 -18.37 -17.80
CA LEU A 82 4.15 -18.66 -18.79
C LEU A 82 3.99 -20.17 -19.03
#